data_AF-A0A949I956-F1
#
_entry.id   AF-A0A949I956-F1
#
_cell.length_a   1.000
_cell.length_b   1.000
_cell.length_c   1.000
_cell.angle_alpha   90.00
_cell.angle_beta   90.00
_cell.angle_gamma   90.00
#
_symmetry.space_group_name_H-M   'P 1'
#
loop_
_entity.id
_entity.type
_entity.pdbx_description
1 polymer ?
#
loop_
_entity_poly.entity_id
_entity_poly.type
_entity_poly.pdbx_seq_one_letter_code
_entity_poly.pdbx_strand_id
1 'polypeptide(L)'
;YEYARAGISVERAARDIVVHRIDTVEQQGATLTLRVVCSKGTYIRTLAEDIGEALGCGAHLAALRRLATGALRLDDAVTIEQIEPLSDAERLALLAPVELLLDAAPPVRLAPDEAGRFLSGLRRRTQLNDVPQVRVYGPEPRAFLGTAHITGHELIPDRLLSPLELQQILGTTSS
;
A
#
# COMPACT_ATOMS: atom_id res chain seq x y z
N TYR A 1 0.10 21.34 -10.77
CA TYR A 1 1.44 21.92 -10.52
C TYR A 1 1.76 22.94 -11.59
N GLU A 2 1.45 22.67 -12.87
CA GLU A 2 1.54 23.63 -13.99
C GLU A 2 0.68 24.89 -13.79
N TYR A 3 -0.61 24.76 -13.47
CA TYR A 3 -1.51 25.92 -13.27
C TYR A 3 -1.04 26.90 -12.18
N ALA A 4 -0.48 26.39 -11.07
CA ALA A 4 0.04 27.24 -9.99
C ALA A 4 1.27 28.06 -10.42
N ARG A 5 2.12 27.52 -11.30
CA ARG A 5 3.24 28.26 -11.89
C ARG A 5 2.79 29.30 -12.93
N ALA A 6 1.61 29.11 -13.52
CA ALA A 6 0.97 30.07 -14.42
C ALA A 6 0.14 31.13 -13.67
N GLY A 7 0.17 31.15 -12.33
CA GLY A 7 -0.65 32.07 -11.52
C GLY A 7 -2.15 31.74 -11.51
N ILE A 8 -2.55 30.59 -12.06
CA ILE A 8 -3.93 30.13 -12.11
C ILE A 8 -4.20 29.32 -10.84
N SER A 9 -4.92 29.95 -9.90
CA SER A 9 -5.45 29.25 -8.73
C SER A 9 -6.62 28.38 -9.17
N VAL A 10 -6.42 27.05 -9.16
CA VAL A 10 -7.51 26.10 -9.33
C VAL A 10 -8.02 25.75 -7.95
N GLU A 11 -9.29 26.07 -7.70
CA GLU A 11 -9.97 25.69 -6.47
C GLU A 11 -9.95 24.16 -6.35
N ARG A 12 -9.22 23.65 -5.36
CA ARG A 12 -9.15 22.21 -5.11
C ARG A 12 -10.32 21.86 -4.22
N ALA A 13 -11.19 20.98 -4.70
CA ALA A 13 -12.24 20.39 -3.88
C ALA A 13 -11.63 19.83 -2.59
N ALA A 14 -12.21 20.21 -1.45
CA ALA A 14 -11.87 19.65 -0.17
C ALA A 14 -12.03 18.12 -0.23
N ARG A 15 -11.08 17.40 0.35
CA ARG A 15 -11.11 15.94 0.43
C ARG A 15 -11.18 15.55 1.88
N ASP A 16 -12.10 14.64 2.19
CA ASP A 16 -12.15 14.04 3.51
C ASP A 16 -10.87 13.22 3.73
N ILE A 17 -10.20 13.57 4.82
CA ILE A 17 -9.04 12.86 5.33
C ILE A 17 -9.29 12.49 6.78
N VAL A 18 -8.57 11.48 7.27
CA VAL A 18 -8.60 11.09 8.67
C VAL A 18 -7.19 11.21 9.22
N VAL A 19 -7.02 12.04 10.25
CA VAL A 19 -5.82 12.02 11.08
C VAL A 19 -6.05 10.99 12.18
N HIS A 20 -5.44 9.81 12.04
CA HIS A 20 -5.58 8.73 13.01
C HIS A 20 -4.82 9.01 14.30
N ARG A 21 -3.66 9.67 14.20
CA ARG A 21 -2.83 10.05 15.35
C ARG A 21 -1.92 11.21 14.98
N ILE A 22 -1.69 12.11 15.94
CA ILE A 22 -0.71 13.18 15.85
C ILE A 22 0.01 13.30 17.19
N ASP A 23 1.34 13.21 17.17
CA ASP A 23 2.18 13.34 18.36
C ASP A 23 3.22 14.45 18.13
N THR A 24 3.46 15.26 19.16
CA THR A 24 4.63 16.14 19.20
C THR A 24 5.86 15.30 19.53
N VAL A 25 6.84 15.30 18.61
CA VAL A 25 8.11 14.60 18.81
C VAL A 25 9.12 15.52 19.49
N GLU A 26 9.18 16.77 19.04
CA GLU A 26 10.17 17.74 19.50
C GLU A 26 9.69 19.16 19.20
N GLN A 27 10.09 20.10 20.06
CA GLN A 27 9.93 21.53 19.82
C GLN A 27 11.26 22.23 20.11
N GLN A 28 11.76 22.99 19.13
CA GLN A 28 12.98 23.79 19.25
C GLN A 28 12.72 25.20 18.72
N GLY A 29 12.62 26.17 19.62
CA GLY A 29 12.28 27.55 19.24
C GLY A 29 10.95 27.61 18.48
N ALA A 30 11.01 28.10 17.24
CA ALA A 30 9.85 28.20 16.34
C ALA A 30 9.62 26.93 15.48
N THR A 31 10.44 25.87 15.66
CA THR A 31 10.31 24.62 14.92
C THR A 31 9.58 23.59 15.76
N LEU A 32 8.53 22.99 15.18
CA LEU A 32 7.77 21.89 15.78
C LEU A 32 7.89 20.64 14.90
N THR A 33 8.40 19.56 15.46
CA THR A 33 8.47 18.25 14.79
C THR A 33 7.28 17.40 15.22
N LEU A 34 6.48 16.99 14.24
CA LEU A 34 5.27 16.20 14.45
C LEU A 34 5.41 14.81 13.82
N ARG A 35 4.86 13.80 14.49
CA ARG A 35 4.62 12.47 13.92
C ARG A 35 3.14 12.32 13.66
N VAL A 36 2.79 12.04 12.41
CA VAL A 36 1.39 11.98 11.95
C VAL A 36 1.10 10.62 11.33
N VAL A 37 0.02 9.98 11.78
CA VAL A 37 -0.59 8.82 11.12
C VAL A 37 -1.90 9.30 10.51
N CYS A 38 -2.03 9.21 9.19
CA CYS A 38 -3.17 9.77 8.46
C CYS A 38 -3.59 8.88 7.30
N SER A 39 -4.82 9.07 6.82
CA SER A 39 -5.35 8.40 5.64
C SER A 39 -4.62 8.82 4.36
N LYS A 40 -4.80 8.04 3.29
CA LYS A 40 -4.30 8.38 1.95
C LYS A 40 -4.83 9.75 1.50
N GLY A 41 -4.03 10.45 0.71
CA GLY A 41 -4.42 11.75 0.14
C GLY A 41 -4.23 12.95 1.07
N THR A 42 -3.73 12.75 2.29
CA THR A 42 -3.41 13.83 3.22
C THR A 42 -2.24 14.67 2.72
N TYR A 43 -2.45 15.98 2.58
CA TYR A 43 -1.40 16.94 2.25
C TYR A 43 -0.79 17.48 3.54
N ILE A 44 0.35 16.91 3.97
CA ILE A 44 1.04 17.32 5.21
C ILE A 44 1.41 18.81 5.23
N ARG A 45 1.61 19.42 4.05
CA ARG A 45 1.82 20.88 3.94
C ARG A 45 0.62 21.69 4.40
N THR A 46 -0.56 21.36 3.88
CA THR A 46 -1.82 22.00 4.27
C THR A 46 -2.12 21.75 5.74
N LEU A 47 -1.90 20.52 6.22
CA LEU A 47 -2.05 20.24 7.66
C LEU A 47 -1.13 21.12 8.53
N ALA A 48 0.11 21.38 8.11
CA ALA A 48 1.01 22.27 8.82
C ALA A 48 0.50 23.72 8.81
N GLU A 49 0.02 24.21 7.67
CA GLU A 49 -0.60 25.54 7.53
C GLU A 49 -1.81 25.68 8.46
N ASP A 50 -2.74 24.71 8.44
CA ASP A 50 -3.95 24.67 9.28
C ASP A 50 -3.59 24.69 10.78
N ILE A 51 -2.58 23.92 11.20
CA ILE A 51 -2.08 23.92 12.58
C ILE A 51 -1.50 25.29 12.94
N GLY A 52 -0.71 25.89 12.05
CA GLY A 52 -0.13 27.21 12.27
C GLY A 52 -1.17 28.32 12.36
N GLU A 53 -2.21 28.25 11.54
CA GLU A 53 -3.37 29.16 11.59
C GLU A 53 -4.12 29.00 12.92
N ALA A 54 -4.41 27.77 13.33
CA ALA A 54 -5.07 27.49 14.61
C ALA A 54 -4.25 27.97 15.81
N LEU A 55 -2.92 27.99 15.71
CA LEU A 55 -2.01 28.54 16.72
C LEU A 55 -1.83 30.07 16.63
N GLY A 56 -2.32 30.71 15.57
CA GLY A 56 -2.28 32.16 15.39
C GLY A 56 -0.92 32.74 14.95
N CYS A 57 0.05 31.89 14.60
CA CYS A 57 1.39 32.32 14.16
C CYS A 57 1.68 32.01 12.69
N GLY A 58 0.88 31.15 12.06
CA GLY A 58 1.17 30.57 10.76
C GLY A 58 2.30 29.53 10.85
N ALA A 59 2.29 28.57 9.93
CA ALA A 59 3.35 27.57 9.83
C ALA A 59 3.48 27.09 8.39
N HIS A 60 4.66 26.58 8.06
CA HIS A 60 4.92 25.93 6.79
C HIS A 60 5.81 24.71 7.01
N LEU A 61 5.74 23.77 6.08
CA LEU A 61 6.52 22.54 6.15
C LEU A 61 8.00 22.83 5.81
N ALA A 62 8.88 22.70 6.80
CA ALA A 62 10.32 22.84 6.61
C ALA A 62 10.99 21.54 6.13
N ALA A 63 10.56 20.38 6.66
CA ALA A 63 11.07 19.06 6.29
C ALA A 63 9.97 18.01 6.41
N LEU A 64 10.07 16.95 5.61
CA LEU A 64 9.14 15.82 5.65
C LEU A 64 9.85 14.52 5.34
N ARG A 65 9.63 13.52 6.20
CA ARG A 65 10.08 12.15 5.99
C ARG A 65 8.91 11.20 6.19
N ARG A 66 8.61 10.40 5.17
CA ARG A 66 7.62 9.33 5.28
C ARG A 66 8.27 8.12 5.93
N LEU A 67 7.74 7.72 7.09
CA LEU A 67 8.28 6.59 7.87
C LEU A 67 7.62 5.25 7.52
N ALA A 68 6.41 5.27 6.96
CA ALA A 68 5.70 4.06 6.54
C ALA A 68 4.62 4.36 5.49
N THR A 69 4.23 3.34 4.73
CA THR A 69 3.06 3.30 3.86
C THR A 69 2.41 1.93 3.97
N GLY A 70 1.23 1.84 4.61
CA GLY A 70 0.63 0.53 4.88
C GLY A 70 1.57 -0.34 5.72
N ALA A 71 1.86 -1.56 5.25
CA ALA A 71 2.80 -2.47 5.89
C ALA A 71 4.28 -2.16 5.59
N LEU A 72 4.57 -1.32 4.59
CA LEU A 72 5.95 -0.96 4.24
C LEU A 72 6.51 0.07 5.22
N ARG A 73 7.66 -0.22 5.81
CA ARG A 73 8.36 0.68 6.74
C ARG A 73 9.65 1.19 6.13
N LEU A 74 10.04 2.38 6.57
CA LEU A 74 11.32 2.98 6.19
C LEU A 74 12.52 2.19 6.74
N ASP A 75 12.35 1.53 7.89
CA ASP A 75 13.40 0.72 8.52
C ASP A 75 13.80 -0.48 7.62
N ASP A 76 12.88 -0.94 6.78
CA ASP A 76 13.08 -2.03 5.80
C ASP A 76 13.44 -1.50 4.40
N ALA A 77 13.57 -0.17 4.24
CA ALA A 77 13.84 0.42 2.94
C ALA A 77 15.31 0.29 2.56
N VAL A 78 15.54 -0.08 1.29
CA VAL A 78 16.88 -0.16 0.70
C VAL A 78 17.16 1.11 -0.08
N THR A 79 18.34 1.71 0.09
CA THR A 79 18.75 2.92 -0.62
C THR A 79 19.19 2.60 -2.05
N ILE A 80 19.24 3.64 -2.91
CA ILE A 80 19.68 3.47 -4.29
C ILE A 80 21.14 2.98 -4.33
N GLU A 81 22.00 3.53 -3.48
CA GLU A 81 23.41 3.19 -3.39
C GLU A 81 23.63 1.73 -2.95
N GLN A 82 22.70 1.17 -2.17
CA GLN A 82 22.71 -0.25 -1.79
C GLN A 82 22.26 -1.16 -2.96
N ILE A 83 21.41 -0.67 -3.86
CA ILE A 83 20.85 -1.43 -5.00
C ILE A 83 21.74 -1.38 -6.23
N GLU A 84 22.43 -0.26 -6.45
CA GLU A 84 23.29 -0.01 -7.62
C GLU A 84 24.30 -1.13 -7.90
N PRO A 85 25.08 -1.64 -6.92
CA PRO A 85 26.09 -2.66 -7.18
C PRO A 85 25.54 -4.08 -7.33
N LEU A 86 24.25 -4.30 -7.05
CA LEU A 86 23.63 -5.63 -7.06
C LEU A 86 23.32 -6.11 -8.48
N SER A 87 23.47 -7.42 -8.69
CA SER A 87 22.96 -8.12 -9.86
C SER A 87 21.42 -8.17 -9.87
N ASP A 88 20.82 -8.46 -11.02
CA ASP A 88 19.36 -8.56 -11.13
C ASP A 88 18.75 -9.62 -10.21
N ALA A 89 19.46 -10.74 -9.97
CA ALA A 89 19.03 -11.78 -9.06
C ALA A 89 19.01 -11.30 -7.60
N GLU A 90 20.04 -10.58 -7.17
CA GLU A 90 20.12 -9.99 -5.82
C GLU A 90 19.06 -8.89 -5.63
N ARG A 91 18.82 -8.08 -6.67
CA ARG A 91 17.75 -7.06 -6.65
C ARG A 91 16.37 -7.69 -6.53
N LEU A 92 16.14 -8.79 -7.25
CA LEU A 92 14.87 -9.52 -7.18
C LEU A 92 14.64 -10.11 -5.78
N ALA A 93 15.69 -10.59 -5.11
CA ALA A 93 15.62 -11.11 -3.75
C ALA A 93 15.28 -10.04 -2.69
N LEU A 94 15.47 -8.76 -2.99
CA LEU A 94 15.06 -7.64 -2.11
C LEU A 94 13.57 -7.29 -2.22
N LEU A 95 12.85 -7.81 -3.22
CA LEU A 95 11.45 -7.47 -3.40
C LEU A 95 10.59 -8.15 -2.32
N ALA A 96 9.81 -7.34 -1.62
CA ALA A 96 8.78 -7.85 -0.72
C ALA A 96 7.68 -8.59 -1.51
N PRO A 97 6.98 -9.57 -0.89
CA PRO A 97 5.86 -10.25 -1.51
C PRO A 97 4.76 -9.26 -1.95
N VAL A 98 4.19 -9.48 -3.13
CA VAL A 98 3.22 -8.57 -3.75
C VAL A 98 1.96 -8.39 -2.90
N GLU A 99 1.56 -9.42 -2.14
CA GLU A 99 0.39 -9.39 -1.27
C GLU A 99 0.55 -8.54 0.00
N LEU A 100 1.76 -8.06 0.31
CA LEU A 100 2.04 -7.27 1.51
C LEU A 100 1.20 -5.99 1.56
N LEU A 101 0.88 -5.40 0.41
CA LEU A 101 0.03 -4.22 0.31
C LEU A 101 -1.47 -4.52 0.43
N LEU A 102 -1.84 -5.80 0.51
CA LEU A 102 -3.22 -6.28 0.58
C LEU A 102 -3.56 -6.84 1.97
N ASP A 103 -2.77 -6.54 2.99
CA ASP A 103 -2.89 -7.16 4.31
C ASP A 103 -4.24 -6.96 5.00
N ALA A 104 -4.94 -5.86 4.69
CA ALA A 104 -6.29 -5.61 5.20
C ALA A 104 -7.36 -6.56 4.61
N ALA A 105 -7.10 -7.16 3.44
CA ALA A 105 -8.04 -8.08 2.81
C ALA A 105 -7.90 -9.50 3.41
N PRO A 106 -9.00 -10.18 3.77
CA PRO A 106 -8.93 -11.51 4.35
C PRO A 106 -8.43 -12.54 3.32
N PRO A 107 -7.69 -13.58 3.76
CA PRO A 107 -7.20 -14.63 2.88
C PRO A 107 -8.28 -15.69 2.60
N VAL A 108 -8.32 -16.19 1.36
CA VAL A 108 -9.09 -17.36 0.92
C VAL A 108 -8.11 -18.38 0.34
N ARG A 109 -8.21 -19.63 0.79
CA ARG A 109 -7.38 -20.73 0.28
C ARG A 109 -8.22 -21.63 -0.62
N LEU A 110 -7.68 -21.98 -1.77
CA LEU A 110 -8.30 -22.87 -2.73
C LEU A 110 -7.69 -24.28 -2.66
N ALA A 111 -8.51 -25.28 -2.94
CA ALA A 111 -8.05 -26.65 -3.14
C ALA A 111 -7.26 -26.75 -4.48
N PRO A 112 -6.42 -27.80 -4.66
CA PRO A 112 -5.59 -27.94 -5.85
C PRO A 112 -6.35 -27.92 -7.18
N ASP A 113 -7.52 -28.54 -7.24
CA ASP A 113 -8.39 -28.60 -8.42
C ASP A 113 -9.06 -27.25 -8.74
N GLU A 114 -9.09 -26.34 -7.76
CA GLU A 114 -9.74 -25.03 -7.87
C GLU A 114 -8.76 -23.92 -8.20
N ALA A 115 -7.50 -24.03 -7.78
CA ALA A 115 -6.47 -23.04 -8.04
C ALA A 115 -6.26 -22.79 -9.55
N GLY A 116 -6.16 -23.87 -10.35
CA GLY A 116 -6.01 -23.75 -11.80
C GLY A 116 -7.22 -23.09 -12.48
N ARG A 117 -8.44 -23.41 -12.01
CA ARG A 117 -9.69 -22.80 -12.51
C ARG A 117 -9.78 -21.32 -12.17
N PHE A 118 -9.36 -20.94 -10.96
CA PHE A 118 -9.31 -19.55 -10.54
C PHE A 118 -8.36 -18.73 -11.41
N LEU A 119 -7.17 -19.25 -11.71
CA LEU A 119 -6.20 -18.62 -12.60
C LEU A 119 -6.70 -18.49 -14.06
N SER A 120 -7.70 -19.26 -14.48
CA SER A 120 -8.41 -19.07 -15.76
C SER A 120 -9.56 -18.07 -15.70
N GLY A 121 -9.78 -17.39 -14.57
CA GLY A 121 -10.84 -16.40 -14.40
C GLY A 121 -12.23 -16.99 -14.09
N LEU A 122 -12.32 -18.28 -13.77
CA LEU A 122 -13.61 -18.90 -13.46
C LEU A 122 -14.11 -18.48 -12.08
N ARG A 123 -15.37 -18.07 -12.02
CA ARG A 123 -16.11 -17.79 -10.77
C ARG A 123 -16.42 -19.10 -10.06
N ARG A 124 -16.53 -19.05 -8.74
CA ARG A 124 -16.79 -20.24 -7.91
C ARG A 124 -17.78 -19.95 -6.81
N ARG A 125 -18.73 -20.86 -6.58
CA ARG A 125 -19.59 -20.80 -5.38
C ARG A 125 -18.75 -20.97 -4.10
N THR A 126 -19.04 -20.16 -3.09
CA THR A 126 -18.41 -20.19 -1.78
C THR A 126 -19.48 -20.08 -0.68
N GLN A 127 -19.16 -20.52 0.54
CA GLN A 127 -20.03 -20.30 1.71
C GLN A 127 -19.70 -19.00 2.45
N LEU A 128 -18.69 -18.27 1.98
CA LEU A 128 -18.27 -17.01 2.56
C LEU A 128 -19.32 -15.91 2.30
N ASN A 129 -19.37 -14.95 3.22
CA ASN A 129 -20.19 -13.75 3.10
C ASN A 129 -19.60 -12.80 2.05
N ASP A 130 -20.39 -11.80 1.67
CA ASP A 130 -19.95 -10.76 0.76
C ASP A 130 -18.76 -9.99 1.34
N VAL A 131 -17.68 -9.92 0.57
CA VAL A 131 -16.44 -9.24 0.93
C VAL A 131 -15.93 -8.50 -0.31
N PRO A 132 -15.72 -7.18 -0.24
CA PRO A 132 -15.36 -6.38 -1.41
C PRO A 132 -13.98 -6.70 -1.98
N GLN A 133 -13.10 -7.32 -1.18
CA GLN A 133 -11.79 -7.75 -1.63
C GLN A 133 -11.23 -8.84 -0.72
N VAL A 134 -10.69 -9.90 -1.33
CA VAL A 134 -9.99 -11.00 -0.67
C VAL A 134 -8.66 -11.30 -1.37
N ARG A 135 -7.70 -11.84 -0.61
CA ARG A 135 -6.45 -12.39 -1.14
C ARG A 135 -6.62 -13.88 -1.39
N VAL A 136 -6.40 -14.35 -2.61
CA VAL A 136 -6.60 -15.76 -2.95
C VAL A 136 -5.27 -16.49 -3.03
N TYR A 137 -5.19 -17.62 -2.35
CA TYR A 137 -4.00 -18.47 -2.30
C TYR A 137 -4.31 -19.87 -2.83
N GLY A 138 -3.32 -20.47 -3.48
CA GLY A 138 -3.34 -21.85 -3.91
C GLY A 138 -3.07 -22.83 -2.75
N PRO A 139 -3.04 -24.14 -3.06
CA PRO A 139 -2.62 -25.19 -2.11
C PRO A 139 -1.13 -25.05 -1.74
N GLU A 140 -0.59 -26.00 -0.99
CA GLU A 140 0.83 -25.99 -0.63
C GLU A 140 1.77 -26.36 -1.80
N PRO A 141 2.94 -25.70 -1.94
CA PRO A 141 3.40 -24.55 -1.16
C PRO A 141 2.53 -23.32 -1.43
N ARG A 142 2.20 -22.57 -0.35
CA ARG A 142 1.23 -21.47 -0.39
C ARG A 142 1.68 -20.40 -1.40
N ALA A 143 1.03 -20.39 -2.56
CA ALA A 143 1.25 -19.38 -3.60
C ALA A 143 0.12 -18.33 -3.58
N PHE A 144 0.46 -17.04 -3.61
CA PHE A 144 -0.52 -15.98 -3.83
C PHE A 144 -0.95 -15.97 -5.30
N LEU A 145 -2.24 -16.21 -5.56
CA LEU A 145 -2.80 -16.34 -6.92
C LEU A 145 -3.39 -15.02 -7.46
N GLY A 146 -3.74 -14.09 -6.56
CA GLY A 146 -4.32 -12.81 -6.92
C GLY A 146 -5.42 -12.34 -5.96
N THR A 147 -6.25 -11.43 -6.44
CA THR A 147 -7.38 -10.87 -5.71
C THR A 147 -8.71 -11.25 -6.33
N ALA A 148 -9.72 -11.30 -5.48
CA ALA A 148 -11.10 -11.52 -5.85
C ALA A 148 -12.01 -10.70 -4.95
N HIS A 149 -13.29 -10.63 -5.28
CA HIS A 149 -14.34 -10.21 -4.38
C HIS A 149 -15.36 -11.34 -4.20
N ILE A 150 -16.17 -11.22 -3.16
CA ILE A 150 -17.25 -12.16 -2.86
C ILE A 150 -18.56 -11.37 -2.88
N THR A 151 -19.48 -11.80 -3.73
CA THR A 151 -20.83 -11.24 -3.81
C THR A 151 -21.81 -12.36 -4.12
N GLY A 152 -22.91 -12.44 -3.37
CA GLY A 152 -23.96 -13.45 -3.63
C GLY A 152 -23.45 -14.88 -3.51
N HIS A 153 -22.53 -15.13 -2.56
CA HIS A 153 -21.88 -16.42 -2.35
C HIS A 153 -21.07 -16.92 -3.56
N GLU A 154 -20.57 -16.02 -4.39
CA GLU A 154 -19.63 -16.31 -5.47
C GLU A 154 -18.30 -15.60 -5.22
N LEU A 155 -17.20 -16.36 -5.29
CA LEU A 155 -15.85 -15.83 -5.39
C LEU A 155 -15.58 -15.47 -6.84
N ILE A 156 -15.34 -14.19 -7.10
CA ILE A 156 -15.20 -13.62 -8.44
C ILE A 156 -13.79 -13.06 -8.60
N PRO A 157 -12.97 -13.61 -9.53
CA PRO A 157 -11.62 -13.10 -9.78
C PRO A 157 -11.60 -11.64 -10.26
N ASP A 158 -10.68 -10.84 -9.73
CA ASP A 158 -10.47 -9.45 -10.15
C ASP A 158 -9.13 -9.24 -10.86
N ARG A 159 -8.04 -9.67 -10.20
CA ARG A 159 -6.69 -9.57 -10.72
C ARG A 159 -5.94 -10.85 -10.39
N LEU A 160 -5.37 -11.47 -11.41
CA LEU A 160 -4.71 -12.76 -11.30
C LEU A 160 -3.23 -12.60 -11.62
N LEU A 161 -2.40 -13.38 -10.94
CA LEU A 161 -1.01 -13.55 -11.35
C LEU A 161 -0.95 -14.52 -12.52
N SER A 162 -0.09 -14.22 -13.48
CA SER A 162 0.24 -15.11 -14.58
C SER A 162 1.07 -16.31 -14.07
N PRO A 163 1.08 -17.44 -14.79
CA PRO A 163 1.92 -18.58 -14.46
C PRO A 163 3.42 -18.22 -14.36
N LEU A 164 3.89 -17.26 -15.16
CA LEU A 164 5.29 -16.81 -15.12
C LEU A 164 5.60 -16.06 -13.82
N GLU A 165 4.72 -15.15 -13.41
CA GLU A 165 4.87 -14.42 -12.14
C GLU A 165 4.84 -15.38 -10.95
N LEU A 166 3.96 -16.38 -10.98
CA LEU A 166 3.91 -17.42 -9.95
C LEU A 166 5.21 -18.24 -9.86
N GLN A 167 5.77 -18.62 -11.00
CA GLN A 167 7.05 -19.34 -11.05
C GLN A 167 8.20 -18.50 -10.48
N GLN A 168 8.24 -17.21 -10.79
CA GLN A 168 9.24 -16.29 -10.26
C GLN A 168 9.13 -16.17 -8.74
N ILE A 169 7.92 -16.02 -8.20
CA ILE A 169 7.66 -15.90 -6.75
C ILE A 169 8.01 -17.19 -6.02
N LEU A 170 7.62 -18.35 -6.56
CA LEU A 170 7.91 -19.64 -5.93
C LEU A 170 9.41 -19.99 -6.01
N GLY A 171 10.08 -19.58 -7.09
CA GLY A 171 11.52 -19.76 -7.29
C GLY A 171 12.37 -18.95 -6.31
N THR A 172 11.96 -17.73 -5.95
CA THR A 172 12.67 -16.89 -4.96
C THR A 172 12.46 -17.33 -3.51
N THR A 173 11.36 -18.03 -3.19
CA THR A 173 11.11 -18.56 -1.83
C THR A 173 11.89 -19.83 -1.47
N SER A 174 12.66 -20.40 -2.39
CA SER A 174 13.37 -21.69 -2.22
C SER A 174 14.89 -21.56 -1.99
N SER A 175 15.41 -20.39 -1.59
CA SER A 175 16.84 -20.17 -1.31
C SER A 175 17.06 -19.59 0.08
#